data_AF-A0A9D6M855-F1
#
_entry.id   AF-A0A9D6M855-F1
#
_cell.length_a   1.000
_cell.length_b   1.000
_cell.length_c   1.000
_cell.angle_alpha   90.00
_cell.angle_beta   90.00
_cell.angle_gamma   90.00
#
_symmetry.space_group_name_H-M   'P 1'
#
loop_
_entity.id
_entity.type
_entity.pdbx_description
1 polymer ?
#
loop_
_entity_poly.entity_id
_entity_poly.type
_entity_poly.pdbx_seq_one_letter_code
_entity_poly.pdbx_strand_id
1 'polypeptide(L)' 'DGTMVVIDNARRHMGKNVDVAVTSVLQTSNGRMIFSKLKEELRTELSLSSH' A
#
# COMPACT_ATOMS: atom_id res chain seq x y z
N ASP A 1 -6.31 13.84 11.23
CA ASP A 1 -7.79 13.73 11.07
C ASP A 1 -8.30 12.29 11.26
N GLY A 2 -7.58 11.44 12.02
CA GLY A 2 -7.95 10.02 12.13
C GLY A 2 -7.53 9.15 10.93
N THR A 3 -6.70 9.68 10.01
CA THR A 3 -6.18 8.88 8.90
C THR A 3 -5.06 7.94 9.35
N MET A 4 -5.21 6.66 9.03
CA MET A 4 -4.19 5.62 9.16
C MET A 4 -3.79 5.13 7.76
N VAL A 5 -2.49 4.99 7.51
CA VAL A 5 -1.97 4.44 6.26
C VAL A 5 -1.34 3.08 6.56
N VAL A 6 -1.83 2.05 5.89
CA VAL A 6 -1.37 0.66 6.04
C VAL A 6 -0.68 0.26 4.75
N ILE A 7 0.59 -0.15 4.86
CA ILE A 7 1.41 -0.58 3.73
C ILE A 7 1.72 -2.06 3.91
N ASP A 8 1.36 -2.87 2.92
CA ASP A 8 1.66 -4.30 2.92
C ASP A 8 3.17 -4.57 2.81
N ASN A 9 3.65 -5.63 3.47
CA ASN A 9 5.07 -6.06 3.51
C ASN A 9 6.13 -4.99 3.84
N ALA A 10 5.75 -3.86 4.45
CA ALA A 10 6.62 -2.71 4.63
C ALA A 10 7.81 -2.90 5.60
N ARG A 11 7.81 -3.96 6.42
CA ARG A 11 8.82 -4.17 7.48
C ARG A 11 10.27 -4.12 6.97
N ARG A 12 10.55 -4.64 5.78
CA ARG A 12 11.91 -4.65 5.19
C ARG A 12 12.36 -3.28 4.67
N HIS A 13 11.43 -2.33 4.59
CA HIS A 13 11.61 -0.99 4.05
C HIS A 13 11.56 0.09 5.14
N MET A 14 11.52 -0.31 6.42
CA MET A 14 11.59 0.65 7.53
C MET A 14 12.87 1.49 7.46
N GLY A 15 12.73 2.80 7.64
CA GLY A 15 13.83 3.77 7.54
C GLY A 15 14.26 4.11 6.11
N LYS A 16 13.56 3.61 5.08
CA LYS A 16 13.84 3.91 3.67
C LYS A 16 12.67 4.68 3.06
N ASN A 17 12.99 5.54 2.08
CA ASN A 17 11.98 6.13 1.22
C ASN A 17 11.57 5.10 0.15
N VAL A 18 10.27 4.85 0.04
CA VAL A 18 9.72 3.88 -0.92
C VAL A 18 8.47 4.45 -1.59
N ASP A 19 8.26 4.02 -2.84
CA ASP A 19 7.05 4.31 -3.58
C ASP A 19 5.99 3.23 -3.35
N VAL A 20 4.78 3.68 -3.04
CA VAL A 20 3.60 2.82 -2.89
C VAL A 20 2.50 3.26 -3.86
N ALA A 21 1.56 2.37 -4.14
CA ALA A 21 0.29 2.73 -4.75
C ALA A 21 -0.86 2.38 -3.81
N VAL A 22 -1.83 3.30 -3.72
CA VAL A 22 -3.06 3.08 -2.96
C VAL A 22 -3.90 2.03 -3.67
N THR A 23 -4.26 0.98 -2.95
CA THR A 23 -5.07 -0.12 -3.47
C THR A 23 -6.52 0.01 -3.03
N SER A 24 -6.78 0.55 -1.83
CA SER A 24 -8.13 0.82 -1.37
C SER A 24 -8.17 1.87 -0.25
N VAL A 25 -9.35 2.45 -0.07
CA VAL A 25 -9.63 3.39 1.02
C VAL A 25 -10.88 2.90 1.75
N LEU A 26 -10.77 2.77 3.06
CA LEU A 26 -11.87 2.46 3.96
C LEU A 26 -12.18 3.67 4.82
N GLN A 27 -13.37 4.24 4.66
CA GLN A 27 -13.87 5.30 5.53
C GLN A 27 -14.48 4.67 6.80
N THR A 28 -14.14 5.23 7.96
CA THR A 28 -14.75 4.89 9.25
C THR A 28 -15.35 6.15 9.88
N SER A 29 -16.14 5.99 10.94
CA SER A 29 -16.66 7.12 11.74
C SER A 29 -15.55 7.95 12.37
N ASN A 30 -14.38 7.36 12.63
CA ASN A 30 -13.25 8.00 13.31
C ASN A 30 -12.15 8.49 12.36
N GLY A 31 -12.29 8.29 11.05
CA GLY A 31 -11.29 8.70 10.06
C GLY A 31 -11.18 7.74 8.87
N ARG A 32 -10.05 7.78 8.17
CA ARG A 32 -9.78 6.99 6.95
C ARG A 32 -8.68 5.96 7.18
N MET A 33 -8.88 4.75 6.71
CA MET A 33 -7.80 3.78 6.54
C MET A 33 -7.46 3.71 5.06
N ILE A 34 -6.20 4.00 4.71
CA ILE A 34 -5.70 3.92 3.34
C ILE A 34 -4.81 2.69 3.27
N PHE A 35 -5.17 1.73 2.43
CA PHE A 35 -4.38 0.53 2.18
C PHE A 35 -3.55 0.72 0.92
N SER A 36 -2.27 0.36 1.00
CA SER A 36 -1.32 0.52 -0.09
C SER A 36 -0.41 -0.69 -0.22
N LYS A 37 0.10 -0.93 -1.42
CA LYS A 37 1.14 -1.93 -1.72
C LYS A 37 2.38 -1.24 -2.27
N LEU A 38 3.54 -1.89 -2.17
CA LEU A 38 4.77 -1.41 -2.80
C LEU A 38 4.58 -1.41 -4.34
N LYS A 39 5.03 -0.37 -5.04
CA LYS A 39 4.92 -0.33 -6.51
C LYS A 39 5.64 -1.51 -7.18
N GLU A 40 6.71 -2.00 -6.57
CA GLU A 40 7.47 -3.16 -7.06
C GLU A 40 6.64 -4.45 -7.04
N GLU A 41 5.85 -4.67 -5.98
CA GLU A 41 4.96 -5.83 -5.88
C GLU A 41 3.87 -5.79 -6.97
N LEU A 42 3.28 -4.62 -7.19
CA LEU A 42 2.27 -4.43 -8.24
C LEU A 42 2.82 -4.70 -9.65
N ARG A 43 4.07 -4.30 -9.92
CA ARG A 43 4.75 -4.61 -11.20
C ARG A 43 4.94 -6.11 -11.38
N THR A 44 5.29 -6.80 -10.31
CA THR A 44 5.52 -8.25 -10.32
C THR A 44 4.21 -9.00 -10.60
N GLU A 45 3.13 -8.62 -9.92
CA GLU A 45 1.79 -9.18 -10.14
C GLU A 45 1.32 -9.00 -11.60
N LEU A 46 1.51 -7.81 -12.18
CA LEU A 46 1.16 -7.53 -13.58
C LEU A 46 1.98 -8.34 -14.59
N SER A 47 3.26 -8.59 -14.30
CA SER A 47 4.11 -9.41 -15.14
C SER A 47 3.69 -10.88 -15.13
N LEU A 48 3.23 -11.38 -13.97
CA LEU A 48 2.76 -12.74 -13.79
C LEU A 48 1.38 -12.96 -14.42
N SER A 49 0.49 -11.97 -14.39
CA SER A 49 -0.83 -12.08 -15.02
C SER A 49 -0.79 -11.99 -16.55
N SER A 50 0.34 -11.58 -17.12
CA SER A 50 0.54 -11.45 -18.57
C SER A 50 1.12 -12.71 -19.23
N HIS A 51 1.32 -13.78 -18.45
CA HIS A 51 1.69 -15.12 -18.90
C HIS A 51 0.57 -16.11 -18.56
#